data_AF-A0A1C5ULZ6-F1
#
_entry.id   AF-A0A1C5ULZ6-F1
#
_cell.length_a   1.000
_cell.length_b   1.000
_cell.length_c   1.000
_cell.angle_alpha   90.00
_cell.angle_beta   90.00
_cell.angle_gamma   90.00
#
_symmetry.space_group_name_H-M   'P 1'
#
loop_
_entity.id
_entity.type
_entity.pdbx_description
1 polymer ?
#
loop_
_entity_poly.entity_id
_entity_poly.type
_entity_poly.pdbx_seq_one_letter_code
_entity_poly.pdbx_strand_id
1 'polypeptide(L)'
;MIDAILAARTDCKECKPVYEKYQKIFFKKTKEKFKLEHPEVARFEKASAYLAKHPDDKDSTKKELLQEQAKLVGEIADLKVPLTEVQEDLKKLRDIRYWVRKATPGTEESKEPPKKQPLKEVLQDKADEKKAQKNAPAQTKHKQQDMEL
;
A
#
# COMPACT_ATOMS: atom_id res chain seq x y z
N MET A 1 16.40 0.86 4.39
CA MET A 1 17.01 -0.37 3.84
C MET A 1 18.50 -0.19 3.63
N ILE A 2 18.92 0.82 2.86
CA ILE A 2 20.35 1.17 2.63
C ILE A 2 21.13 1.37 3.94
N ASP A 3 20.59 2.12 4.91
CA ASP A 3 21.24 2.33 6.22
C ASP A 3 21.52 1.02 6.96
N ALA A 4 20.57 0.07 6.92
CA ALA A 4 20.71 -1.21 7.59
C ALA A 4 21.79 -2.09 6.91
N ILE A 5 21.91 -2.02 5.58
CA ILE A 5 22.97 -2.68 4.82
C ILE A 5 24.33 -2.08 5.15
N LEU A 6 24.42 -0.73 5.19
CA LEU A 6 25.65 -0.02 5.55
C LEU A 6 26.10 -0.32 6.99
N ALA A 7 25.16 -0.35 7.93
CA ALA A 7 25.41 -0.73 9.33
C ALA A 7 25.89 -2.19 9.42
N ALA A 8 25.17 -3.14 8.81
CA ALA A 8 25.55 -4.55 8.83
C ALA A 8 26.94 -4.79 8.21
N ARG A 9 27.28 -4.07 7.13
CA ARG A 9 28.61 -4.16 6.51
C ARG A 9 29.72 -3.60 7.41
N THR A 10 29.43 -2.55 8.17
CA THR A 10 30.37 -1.96 9.12
C THR A 10 30.56 -2.90 10.32
N ASP A 11 29.47 -3.36 10.91
CA ASP A 11 29.48 -4.33 12.02
C ASP A 11 30.20 -5.63 11.64
N CYS A 12 29.99 -6.14 10.42
CA CYS A 12 30.71 -7.31 9.93
C CYS A 12 32.21 -7.04 9.83
N LYS A 13 32.65 -5.87 9.36
CA LYS A 13 34.08 -5.56 9.25
C LYS A 13 34.74 -5.41 10.61
N GLU A 14 34.10 -4.71 11.55
CA GLU A 14 34.65 -4.45 12.87
C GLU A 14 34.66 -5.68 13.76
N CYS A 15 33.60 -6.50 13.69
CA CYS A 15 33.47 -7.68 14.54
C CYS A 15 34.12 -8.95 13.95
N LYS A 16 34.50 -8.96 12.66
CA LYS A 16 35.19 -10.09 12.00
C LYS A 16 36.49 -10.53 12.68
N PRO A 17 37.47 -9.66 12.97
CA PRO A 17 38.73 -10.11 13.60
C PRO A 17 38.49 -10.73 14.97
N VAL A 18 37.52 -10.19 15.72
CA VAL A 18 37.08 -10.69 17.02
C VAL A 18 36.44 -12.07 16.86
N TYR A 19 35.50 -12.21 15.92
CA TYR A 19 34.84 -13.48 15.60
C TYR A 19 35.82 -14.57 15.14
N GLU A 20 36.78 -14.26 14.26
CA GLU A 20 37.78 -15.21 13.76
C GLU A 20 38.74 -15.68 14.86
N LYS A 21 39.16 -14.77 15.75
CA LYS A 21 39.98 -15.11 16.92
C LYS A 21 39.23 -16.10 17.83
N TYR A 22 37.92 -15.92 17.99
CA TYR A 22 37.07 -16.81 18.78
C TYR A 22 36.79 -18.15 18.10
N GLN A 23 36.56 -18.15 16.79
CA GLN A 23 36.37 -19.37 16.00
C GLN A 23 37.59 -20.31 16.13
N LYS A 24 38.80 -19.75 16.18
CA LYS A 24 40.05 -20.52 16.31
C LYS A 24 40.26 -21.17 17.68
N ILE A 25 39.74 -20.60 18.76
CA ILE A 25 39.98 -21.13 20.12
C ILE A 25 38.97 -22.19 20.56
N PHE A 26 38.02 -22.56 19.69
CA PHE A 26 36.83 -23.39 19.96
C PHE A 26 35.98 -22.83 21.12
N PHE A 27 34.65 -22.82 21.00
CA PHE A 27 33.78 -22.38 22.09
C PHE A 27 33.96 -23.29 23.32
N LYS A 28 34.89 -22.97 24.22
CA LYS A 28 35.15 -23.75 25.45
C LYS A 28 33.97 -23.71 26.42
N LYS A 29 33.10 -22.70 26.30
CA LYS A 29 31.81 -22.55 26.99
C LYS A 29 30.68 -22.57 25.97
N THR A 30 29.44 -22.83 26.41
CA THR A 30 28.24 -22.74 25.58
C THR A 30 28.13 -21.38 24.86
N LYS A 31 27.80 -21.41 23.57
CA LYS A 31 27.72 -20.24 22.68
C LYS A 31 26.84 -19.09 23.22
N GLU A 32 25.79 -19.41 23.97
CA GLU A 32 24.88 -18.44 24.57
C GLU A 32 25.52 -17.61 25.68
N LYS A 33 26.20 -18.26 26.65
CA LYS A 33 26.94 -17.57 27.71
C LYS A 33 28.04 -16.68 27.14
N PHE A 34 28.63 -17.09 26.02
CA PHE A 34 29.68 -16.34 25.35
C PHE A 34 29.17 -15.07 24.66
N LYS A 35 27.97 -15.10 24.06
CA LYS A 35 27.33 -13.90 23.49
C LYS A 35 27.02 -12.85 24.55
N LEU A 36 26.82 -13.27 25.80
CA LEU A 36 26.62 -12.38 26.94
C LEU A 36 27.94 -11.71 27.39
N GLU A 37 29.04 -12.47 27.41
CA GLU A 37 30.39 -11.96 27.73
C GLU A 37 30.98 -11.12 26.57
N HIS A 38 30.58 -11.39 25.32
CA HIS A 38 31.09 -10.75 24.10
C HIS A 38 29.95 -10.35 23.14
N PRO A 39 29.36 -9.16 23.34
CA PRO A 39 28.27 -8.68 22.48
C PRO A 39 28.72 -8.49 21.01
N GLU A 40 30.01 -8.36 20.73
CA GLU A 40 30.55 -8.26 19.37
C GLU A 40 30.26 -9.51 18.54
N VAL A 41 30.23 -10.69 19.16
CA VAL A 41 29.88 -11.95 18.45
C VAL A 41 28.39 -11.96 18.09
N ALA A 42 27.54 -11.49 18.99
CA ALA A 42 26.11 -11.37 18.69
C ALA A 42 25.86 -10.35 17.58
N ARG A 43 26.59 -9.22 17.57
CA ARG A 43 26.53 -8.22 16.50
C ARG A 43 26.99 -8.78 15.16
N PHE A 44 28.13 -9.49 15.14
CA PHE A 44 28.64 -10.13 13.94
C PHE A 44 27.64 -11.13 13.34
N GLU A 45 27.10 -12.03 14.17
CA GLU A 45 26.13 -13.02 13.69
C GLU A 45 24.85 -12.38 13.17
N LYS A 46 24.35 -11.34 13.86
CA LYS A 46 23.16 -10.61 13.42
C LYS A 46 23.41 -9.89 12.10
N ALA A 47 24.53 -9.20 11.96
CA ALA A 47 24.90 -8.49 10.75
C ALA A 47 25.16 -9.46 9.58
N SER A 48 25.86 -10.55 9.82
CA SER A 48 26.13 -11.59 8.82
C SER A 48 24.85 -12.29 8.37
N ALA A 49 23.93 -12.59 9.30
CA ALA A 49 22.63 -13.17 8.98
C ALA A 49 21.75 -12.19 8.18
N TYR A 50 21.84 -10.89 8.47
CA TYR A 50 21.16 -9.86 7.70
C TYR A 50 21.69 -9.83 6.24
N LEU A 51 23.00 -9.75 6.05
CA LEU A 51 23.60 -9.77 4.71
C LEU A 51 23.31 -11.08 3.94
N ALA A 52 23.22 -12.21 4.64
CA ALA A 52 22.85 -13.49 4.01
C ALA A 52 21.38 -13.52 3.52
N LYS A 53 20.48 -12.78 4.17
CA LYS A 53 19.08 -12.62 3.75
C LYS A 53 18.93 -11.62 2.60
N HIS A 54 19.94 -10.81 2.36
CA HIS A 54 19.95 -9.74 1.37
C HIS A 54 21.14 -9.94 0.40
N PRO A 55 21.13 -11.02 -0.41
CA PRO A 55 22.25 -11.34 -1.30
C PRO A 55 22.43 -10.31 -2.42
N ASP A 56 21.34 -9.73 -2.94
CA ASP A 56 21.40 -8.70 -3.98
C ASP A 56 22.13 -7.45 -3.48
N ASP A 57 22.00 -7.14 -2.19
CA ASP A 57 22.67 -6.02 -1.52
C ASP A 57 24.12 -6.34 -1.11
N LYS A 58 24.57 -7.58 -1.26
CA LYS A 58 25.93 -8.03 -0.92
C LYS A 58 26.96 -7.53 -1.94
N ASP A 59 26.56 -7.47 -3.20
CA ASP A 59 27.42 -7.13 -4.32
C ASP A 59 27.55 -5.62 -4.53
N SER A 60 26.58 -4.84 -4.03
CA SER A 60 26.64 -3.37 -4.05
C SER A 60 27.86 -2.86 -3.29
N THR A 61 28.60 -1.93 -3.87
CA THR A 61 29.74 -1.31 -3.16
C THR A 61 29.25 -0.29 -2.12
N LYS A 62 30.03 -0.03 -1.06
CA LYS A 62 29.68 0.99 -0.05
C LYS A 62 29.48 2.37 -0.71
N LYS A 63 30.21 2.63 -1.80
CA LYS A 63 30.13 3.89 -2.54
C LYS A 63 28.80 4.01 -3.29
N GLU A 64 28.38 2.96 -3.99
CA GLU A 64 27.08 2.93 -4.69
C GLU A 64 25.91 3.14 -3.72
N LEU A 65 25.91 2.43 -2.59
CA LEU A 65 24.86 2.57 -1.57
C LEU A 65 24.77 4.01 -1.03
N LEU A 66 25.91 4.66 -0.82
CA LEU A 66 25.95 6.07 -0.39
C LEU A 66 25.48 7.02 -1.49
N GLN A 67 25.81 6.74 -2.74
CA GLN A 67 25.38 7.54 -3.89
C GLN A 67 23.87 7.43 -4.10
N GLU A 68 23.31 6.22 -4.05
CA GLU A 68 21.87 5.98 -4.11
C GLU A 68 21.14 6.64 -2.95
N GLN A 69 21.68 6.53 -1.73
CA GLN A 69 21.14 7.23 -0.57
C GLN A 69 21.09 8.74 -0.79
N ALA A 70 22.19 9.35 -1.27
CA ALA A 70 22.24 10.79 -1.54
C ALA A 70 21.22 11.20 -2.61
N LYS A 71 21.09 10.38 -3.67
CA LYS A 71 20.10 10.61 -4.74
C LYS A 71 18.68 10.56 -4.21
N LEU A 72 18.32 9.51 -3.47
CA LEU A 72 16.98 9.35 -2.88
C LEU A 72 16.66 10.46 -1.88
N VAL A 73 17.63 10.90 -1.08
CA VAL A 73 17.43 12.04 -0.16
C VAL A 73 17.16 13.33 -0.93
N GLY A 74 17.84 13.56 -2.05
CA GLY A 74 17.56 14.67 -2.96
C GLY A 74 16.15 14.60 -3.54
N GLU A 75 15.78 13.46 -4.13
CA GLU A 75 14.44 13.23 -4.68
C GLU A 75 13.33 13.41 -3.62
N ILE A 76 13.55 12.96 -2.38
CA ILE A 76 12.62 13.18 -1.27
C ILE A 76 12.49 14.67 -0.92
N ALA A 77 13.60 15.41 -0.91
CA ALA A 77 13.58 16.84 -0.63
C ALA A 77 12.78 17.60 -1.69
N ASP A 78 13.01 17.27 -2.97
CA ASP A 78 12.31 17.86 -4.10
C ASP A 78 10.81 17.55 -4.06
N LEU A 79 10.42 16.31 -3.73
CA LEU A 79 9.02 15.91 -3.59
C LEU A 79 8.34 16.48 -2.35
N LYS A 80 9.10 16.83 -1.32
CA LYS A 80 8.56 17.41 -0.07
C LYS A 80 8.00 18.81 -0.29
N VAL A 81 8.61 19.59 -1.18
CA VAL A 81 8.16 20.96 -1.52
C VAL A 81 6.72 20.99 -2.05
N PRO A 82 6.37 20.32 -3.16
CA PRO A 82 5.00 20.34 -3.68
C PRO A 82 4.02 19.64 -2.71
N LEU A 83 4.48 18.65 -1.95
CA LEU A 83 3.64 18.01 -0.93
C LEU A 83 3.22 19.01 0.17
N THR A 84 4.13 19.87 0.61
CA THR A 84 3.80 20.90 1.62
C THR A 84 2.79 21.91 1.10
N GLU A 85 2.92 22.35 -0.15
CA GLU A 85 1.97 23.27 -0.80
C GLU A 85 0.56 22.65 -0.86
N VAL A 86 0.45 21.41 -1.33
CA VAL A 86 -0.83 20.68 -1.39
C VAL A 86 -1.42 20.46 0.01
N GLN A 87 -0.58 20.20 1.02
CA GLN A 87 -1.04 20.04 2.40
C GLN A 87 -1.60 21.34 2.99
N GLU A 88 -1.00 22.48 2.69
CA GLU A 88 -1.49 23.80 3.11
C GLU A 88 -2.84 24.12 2.48
N ASP A 89 -3.00 23.87 1.18
CA ASP A 89 -4.27 24.08 0.49
C ASP A 89 -5.36 23.15 1.00
N LEU A 90 -5.02 21.90 1.30
CA LEU A 90 -5.95 20.96 1.91
C LEU A 90 -6.40 21.42 3.30
N LYS A 91 -5.53 22.08 4.08
CA LYS A 91 -5.89 22.70 5.36
C LYS A 91 -6.91 23.83 5.17
N LYS A 92 -6.69 24.70 4.18
CA LYS A 92 -7.65 25.77 3.83
C LYS A 92 -9.01 25.19 3.42
N LEU A 93 -9.02 24.16 2.57
CA LEU A 93 -10.27 23.50 2.14
C LEU A 93 -11.01 22.81 3.27
N ARG A 94 -10.31 22.26 4.27
CA ARG A 94 -10.93 21.70 5.48
C ARG A 94 -11.62 22.78 6.30
N ASP A 95 -10.99 23.94 6.45
CA ASP A 95 -11.57 25.08 7.17
C ASP A 95 -12.79 25.64 6.43
N ILE A 96 -12.70 25.84 5.12
CA ILE A 96 -13.84 26.24 4.28
C ILE A 96 -14.98 25.22 4.42
N ARG A 97 -14.70 23.92 4.30
CA ARG A 97 -15.71 22.86 4.47
C ARG A 97 -16.36 22.93 5.86
N TYR A 98 -15.58 23.15 6.91
CA TYR A 98 -16.08 23.30 8.27
C TYR A 98 -17.04 24.49 8.38
N TRP A 99 -16.64 25.66 7.85
CA TRP A 99 -17.49 26.86 7.87
C TRP A 99 -18.74 26.72 7.01
N VAL A 100 -18.63 26.11 5.82
CA VAL A 100 -19.79 25.79 4.97
C VAL A 100 -20.78 24.89 5.73
N ARG A 101 -20.29 23.86 6.46
CA ARG A 101 -21.16 23.02 7.31
C ARG A 101 -21.82 23.84 8.44
N LYS A 102 -21.11 24.80 9.03
CA LYS A 102 -21.64 25.67 10.10
C LYS A 102 -22.63 26.72 9.59
N ALA A 103 -22.43 27.24 8.38
CA ALA A 103 -23.28 28.24 7.74
C ALA A 103 -24.51 27.61 7.07
N THR A 104 -24.44 26.32 6.75
CA THR A 104 -25.57 25.55 6.23
C THR A 104 -25.95 24.41 7.19
N PRO A 105 -26.41 24.73 8.42
CA PRO A 105 -26.90 23.74 9.35
C PRO A 105 -28.24 23.19 8.83
N GLY A 106 -28.20 22.05 8.15
CA GLY A 106 -29.40 21.38 7.62
C GLY A 106 -29.24 20.66 6.28
N THR A 107 -28.11 20.80 5.57
CA THR A 107 -27.89 20.13 4.26
C THR A 107 -27.03 18.86 4.37
N GLU A 108 -27.06 18.20 5.54
CA GLU A 108 -26.47 16.87 5.72
C GLU A 108 -27.57 15.83 6.03
N GLU A 109 -28.69 15.85 5.28
CA GLU A 109 -29.56 14.67 5.09
C GLU A 109 -30.37 14.70 3.78
N SER A 110 -29.67 14.56 2.65
CA SER A 110 -30.08 13.56 1.63
C SER A 110 -29.00 12.51 1.48
N LYS A 111 -28.50 12.10 2.65
CA LYS A 111 -28.01 10.75 2.93
C LYS A 111 -28.96 10.05 3.91
N GLU A 112 -30.26 10.30 3.83
CA GLU A 112 -31.17 9.19 4.10
C GLU A 112 -30.75 8.10 3.09
N PRO A 113 -30.41 6.87 3.52
CA PRO A 113 -30.42 5.74 2.60
C PRO A 113 -31.78 5.85 1.90
N PRO A 114 -31.85 5.86 0.54
CA PRO A 114 -33.12 6.06 -0.15
C PRO A 114 -34.12 5.17 0.56
N LYS A 115 -35.15 5.80 1.18
CA LYS A 115 -36.13 5.09 2.01
C LYS A 115 -36.41 3.81 1.28
N LYS A 116 -36.00 2.69 1.87
CA LYS A 116 -36.15 1.38 1.25
C LYS A 116 -37.66 1.22 1.09
N GLN A 117 -38.19 1.65 -0.05
CA GLN A 117 -39.43 1.12 -0.54
C GLN A 117 -39.21 -0.39 -0.45
N PRO A 118 -40.08 -1.12 0.27
CA PRO A 118 -39.89 -2.54 0.41
C PRO A 118 -39.76 -3.09 -0.99
N LEU A 119 -38.60 -3.72 -1.28
CA LEU A 119 -38.20 -4.16 -2.62
C LEU A 119 -39.27 -5.04 -3.30
N LYS A 120 -40.22 -5.56 -2.51
CA LYS A 120 -41.41 -6.29 -2.93
C LYS A 120 -42.36 -5.45 -3.79
N GLU A 121 -42.60 -4.17 -3.51
CA GLU A 121 -43.50 -3.34 -4.34
C GLU A 121 -42.88 -2.99 -5.69
N VAL A 122 -41.61 -2.58 -5.72
CA VAL A 122 -40.90 -2.22 -6.96
C VAL A 122 -40.74 -3.44 -7.89
N LEU A 123 -40.61 -4.66 -7.34
CA LEU A 123 -40.58 -5.89 -8.13
C LEU A 123 -41.97 -6.33 -8.62
N GLN A 124 -43.04 -5.95 -7.92
CA GLN A 124 -44.41 -6.31 -8.29
C GLN A 124 -44.90 -5.44 -9.45
N ASP A 125 -44.63 -4.13 -9.41
CA ASP A 125 -44.95 -3.21 -10.53
C ASP A 125 -44.25 -3.62 -11.84
N LYS A 126 -42.98 -4.07 -11.76
CA LYS A 126 -42.26 -4.61 -12.94
C LYS A 126 -42.75 -5.98 -13.39
N ALA A 127 -43.37 -6.76 -12.52
CA ALA A 127 -43.95 -8.06 -12.88
C ALA A 127 -45.32 -7.88 -13.56
N ASP A 128 -46.11 -6.90 -13.13
CA ASP A 128 -47.43 -6.61 -13.71
C ASP A 128 -47.32 -5.89 -15.07
N GLU A 129 -46.34 -5.00 -15.25
CA GLU A 129 -46.06 -4.38 -16.55
C GLU A 129 -45.64 -5.42 -17.62
N LYS A 130 -44.84 -6.43 -17.24
CA LYS A 130 -44.47 -7.55 -18.13
C LYS A 130 -45.61 -8.54 -18.40
N LYS A 131 -46.59 -8.66 -17.50
CA LYS A 131 -47.80 -9.47 -17.76
C LYS A 131 -48.78 -8.73 -18.67
N ALA A 132 -48.90 -7.41 -18.54
CA ALA A 132 -49.75 -6.61 -19.42
C ALA A 132 -49.29 -6.64 -20.88
N GLN A 133 -47.97 -6.64 -21.13
CA GLN A 133 -47.41 -6.74 -22.48
C GLN A 133 -47.55 -8.12 -23.15
N LYS A 134 -47.65 -9.21 -22.37
CA LYS A 134 -47.77 -10.58 -22.90
C LYS A 134 -49.20 -11.00 -23.27
N ASN A 135 -50.22 -10.25 -22.84
CA ASN A 135 -51.63 -10.57 -23.10
C ASN A 135 -52.28 -9.69 -24.19
N ALA A 136 -51.50 -8.94 -24.97
CA ALA A 136 -52.04 -8.25 -26.15
C ALA A 136 -52.26 -9.27 -27.30
N PRO A 137 -53.46 -9.36 -27.89
CA PRO A 137 -53.75 -10.35 -28.93
C PRO A 137 -52.92 -10.07 -30.19
N ALA A 138 -52.24 -11.10 -30.68
CA ALA A 138 -51.45 -11.06 -31.91
C ALA A 138 -52.37 -10.77 -33.11
N GLN A 139 -52.24 -9.56 -33.68
CA GLN A 139 -52.87 -9.26 -34.97
C GLN A 139 -52.12 -10.01 -36.08
N THR A 140 -52.70 -11.12 -36.49
CA THR A 140 -52.47 -11.72 -37.81
C THR A 140 -52.82 -10.71 -38.89
N LYS A 141 -51.84 -10.25 -39.69
CA LYS A 141 -52.13 -9.60 -40.97
C LYS A 141 -51.59 -10.43 -42.12
N HIS A 142 -52.52 -10.64 -43.03
CA HIS A 142 -52.57 -11.59 -44.10
C HIS A 142 -51.73 -11.12 -45.29
N LYS A 143 -51.12 -12.12 -45.91
CA LYS A 143 -50.51 -12.20 -47.24
C LYS A 143 -51.25 -11.39 -48.32
N GLN A 144 -50.49 -10.60 -49.09
CA GLN A 144 -50.74 -10.38 -50.52
C GLN A 144 -49.39 -10.30 -51.23
N GLN A 145 -49.16 -11.32 -52.07
CA GLN A 145 -48.16 -11.31 -53.12
C GLN A 145 -48.74 -10.49 -54.29
N ASP A 146 -47.91 -9.75 -55.01
CA ASP A 146 -48.02 -9.76 -56.46
C ASP A 146 -46.67 -9.47 -57.13
N MET A 147 -46.52 -10.09 -58.30
CA MET A 147 -45.31 -10.33 -59.10
C MET A 147 -45.16 -9.35 -60.27
N GLU A 148 -43.91 -9.19 -60.72
CA GLU A 148 -43.43 -8.82 -62.09
C GLU A 148 -43.72 -7.37 -62.56
N LEU A 149 -42.79 -6.69 -63.26
CA LEU A 149 -41.90 -7.09 -64.37
C LEU A 149 -40.52 -6.42 -64.28
#